data_AF-A0A962RMY3-F1
#
_entry.id   AF-A0A962RMY3-F1
#
_cell.length_a   1.000
_cell.length_b   1.000
_cell.length_c   1.000
_cell.angle_alpha   90.00
_cell.angle_beta   90.00
_cell.angle_gamma   90.00
#
_symmetry.space_group_name_H-M   'P 1'
#
loop_
_entity.id
_entity.type
_entity.pdbx_description
1 polymer ?
#
loop_
_entity_poly.entity_id
_entity_poly.type
_entity_poly.pdbx_seq_one_letter_code
_entity_poly.pdbx_strand_id
1 'polypeptide(L)' 'MIKSKLATLIGLGLISFGALAAAPAFEDVDANGDGMISATEAAAVEGLDLATADTNGDGSLSQDEYEAAAAKM' A
#
# COMPACT_ATOMS: atom_id res chain seq x y z
N MET A 1 3.36 -21.81 22.25
CA MET A 1 4.21 -22.04 21.06
C MET A 1 3.29 -22.70 20.04
N ILE A 2 3.06 -22.26 18.80
CA ILE A 2 3.90 -21.57 17.82
C ILE A 2 2.94 -20.80 16.87
N LYS A 3 3.47 -19.75 16.24
CA LYS A 3 2.81 -18.76 15.42
C LYS A 3 2.36 -19.31 14.06
N SER A 4 1.12 -19.04 13.64
CA SER A 4 0.75 -18.65 12.25
C SER A 4 -0.77 -18.59 12.13
N LYS A 5 -1.33 -17.39 12.08
CA LYS A 5 -2.63 -17.21 11.44
C LYS A 5 -2.33 -16.82 10.01
N LEU A 6 -2.48 -17.81 9.13
CA LEU A 6 -2.62 -17.65 7.69
C LEU A 6 -3.66 -16.55 7.45
N ALA A 7 -3.22 -15.37 7.01
CA ALA A 7 -4.13 -14.37 6.45
C ALA A 7 -4.46 -14.83 5.03
N THR A 8 -5.44 -15.71 4.91
CA THR A 8 -6.17 -15.91 3.66
C THR A 8 -6.98 -14.64 3.43
N LEU A 9 -6.51 -13.74 2.56
CA LEU A 9 -7.34 -12.66 2.06
C LEU A 9 -7.59 -12.84 0.57
N ILE A 10 -8.80 -13.35 0.32
CA ILE A 10 -9.52 -13.25 -0.93
C ILE A 10 -9.89 -11.77 -1.07
N GLY A 11 -9.21 -11.05 -1.95
CA GLY A 11 -9.52 -9.66 -2.29
C GLY A 11 -9.53 -9.49 -3.81
N LEU A 12 -10.64 -9.91 -4.43
CA LEU A 12 -10.93 -9.64 -5.83
C LEU A 12 -11.72 -8.32 -5.91
N GLY A 13 -11.22 -7.34 -6.64
CA GLY A 13 -11.93 -6.10 -7.01
C GLY A 13 -11.10 -4.86 -6.65
N LEU A 14 -10.91 -3.85 -7.50
CA LEU A 14 -11.63 -3.46 -8.69
C LEU A 14 -10.67 -2.75 -9.67
N ILE A 15 -10.80 -3.11 -10.94
CA ILE A 15 -10.47 -2.26 -12.09
C ILE A 15 -11.19 -0.91 -11.95
N SER A 16 -10.49 0.13 -11.53
CA SER A 16 -10.90 1.52 -11.77
C SER A 16 -9.75 2.25 -12.46
N PHE A 17 -9.67 2.04 -13.78
CA PHE A 17 -8.95 2.93 -14.67
C PHE A 17 -9.60 4.32 -14.61
N GLY A 18 -8.85 5.32 -14.12
CA GLY A 18 -9.04 6.71 -14.51
C GLY A 18 -9.42 7.67 -13.38
N ALA A 19 -8.41 8.39 -12.86
CA ALA A 19 -8.51 9.82 -12.55
C ALA A 19 -7.10 10.43 -12.41
N LEU A 20 -6.62 11.04 -13.48
CA LEU A 20 -5.85 12.30 -13.50
C LEU A 20 -5.09 12.71 -12.20
N ALA A 21 -3.78 12.51 -12.20
CA ALA A 21 -2.75 13.40 -11.63
C ALA A 21 -2.57 13.53 -10.09
N ALA A 22 -3.04 12.59 -9.27
CA ALA A 22 -2.62 12.51 -7.86
C ALA A 22 -2.55 11.06 -7.40
N ALA A 23 -1.59 10.72 -6.54
CA ALA A 23 -1.55 9.42 -5.88
C ALA A 23 -2.89 9.16 -5.15
N PRO A 24 -3.40 7.91 -5.13
CA PRO A 24 -4.61 7.57 -4.38
C PRO A 24 -4.48 7.92 -2.89
N ALA A 25 -5.59 8.07 -2.17
CA ALA A 25 -5.52 8.27 -0.74
C ALA A 25 -5.00 7.00 -0.05
N PHE A 26 -4.32 7.13 1.09
CA PHE A 26 -3.79 5.99 1.85
C PHE A 26 -4.89 4.95 2.13
N GLU A 27 -6.07 5.42 2.55
CA GLU A 27 -7.21 4.58 2.88
C GLU A 27 -7.81 3.86 1.68
N ASP A 28 -7.60 4.36 0.45
CA ASP A 28 -8.04 3.70 -0.77
C ASP A 28 -7.07 2.59 -1.19
N VAL A 29 -5.80 2.67 -0.74
CA VAL A 29 -4.75 1.68 -1.02
C VAL A 29 -4.67 0.61 0.07
N ASP A 30 -4.94 0.97 1.33
CA ASP A 30 -5.04 0.05 2.47
C ASP A 30 -6.33 -0.78 2.35
N ALA A 31 -6.34 -1.68 1.38
CA ALA A 31 -7.50 -2.52 1.07
C ALA A 31 -7.83 -3.48 2.21
N ASN A 32 -6.83 -3.84 3.02
CA ASN A 32 -6.99 -4.77 4.12
C ASN A 32 -7.36 -4.07 5.45
N GLY A 33 -7.12 -2.77 5.58
CA GLY A 33 -7.50 -1.93 6.72
C GLY A 33 -6.62 -2.14 7.96
N ASP A 34 -5.37 -2.58 7.80
CA ASP A 34 -4.44 -2.80 8.91
C ASP A 34 -3.62 -1.56 9.28
N GLY A 35 -3.81 -0.46 8.56
CA GLY A 35 -3.09 0.79 8.77
C GLY A 35 -1.69 0.78 8.16
N MET A 36 -1.40 -0.13 7.23
CA MET A 36 -0.15 -0.21 6.48
C MET A 36 -0.41 -0.56 5.01
N ILE A 37 0.39 -0.02 4.10
CA ILE A 37 0.39 -0.47 2.69
C ILE A 37 1.42 -1.56 2.52
N SER A 38 0.97 -2.80 2.36
CA SER A 38 1.85 -3.92 2.06
C SER A 38 2.41 -3.84 0.63
N ALA A 39 3.44 -4.63 0.33
CA ALA A 39 3.98 -4.70 -1.03
C ALA A 39 2.99 -5.12 -2.12
N THR A 40 1.94 -5.84 -1.74
CA THR A 40 0.89 -6.24 -2.68
C THR A 40 -0.06 -5.08 -2.97
N GLU A 41 -0.36 -4.25 -1.96
CA GLU A 41 -1.20 -3.06 -2.10
C GLU A 41 -0.45 -1.91 -2.79
N ALA A 42 0.83 -1.71 -2.45
CA ALA A 42 1.67 -0.72 -3.10
C ALA A 42 1.83 -0.98 -4.61
N ALA A 43 1.87 -2.25 -5.02
CA ALA A 43 1.96 -2.63 -6.44
C ALA A 43 0.70 -2.25 -7.26
N ALA A 44 -0.42 -1.95 -6.60
CA ALA A 44 -1.62 -1.43 -7.25
C ALA A 44 -1.52 0.09 -7.54
N VAL A 45 -0.55 0.79 -6.95
CA VAL A 45 -0.32 2.22 -7.13
C VAL A 45 0.76 2.45 -8.17
N GLU A 46 0.39 3.02 -9.32
CA GLU A 46 1.37 3.36 -10.36
C GLU A 46 2.33 4.45 -9.88
N GLY A 47 3.63 4.21 -10.00
CA GLY A 47 4.69 5.16 -9.62
C GLY A 47 5.12 5.09 -8.15
N LEU A 48 4.46 4.27 -7.32
CA LEU A 48 4.90 4.03 -5.95
C LEU A 48 6.04 3.03 -5.91
N ASP A 49 7.23 3.49 -5.55
CA ASP A 49 8.37 2.64 -5.27
C ASP A 49 8.51 2.39 -3.78
N LEU A 50 8.06 1.21 -3.35
CA LEU A 50 8.14 0.76 -1.97
C LEU A 50 9.58 0.74 -1.46
N ALA A 51 10.56 0.37 -2.29
CA ALA A 51 11.95 0.32 -1.85
C ALA A 51 12.53 1.71 -1.54
N THR A 52 11.95 2.76 -2.13
CA THR A 52 12.33 4.16 -1.88
C THR A 52 11.48 4.79 -0.76
N ALA A 53 10.24 4.32 -0.60
CA ALA A 53 9.29 4.84 0.37
C ALA A 53 9.44 4.22 1.78
N ASP A 54 9.73 2.91 1.86
CA ASP A 54 9.94 2.18 3.11
C ASP A 54 11.28 2.56 3.72
N THR A 55 11.23 3.55 4.59
CA THR A 55 12.42 4.12 5.24
C THR A 55 12.80 3.28 6.46
N ASN A 56 11.82 2.63 7.07
CA ASN A 56 11.99 1.84 8.29
C ASN A 56 12.46 0.39 8.01
N GLY A 57 12.27 -0.11 6.78
CA GLY A 57 12.70 -1.42 6.30
C GLY A 57 11.83 -2.59 6.77
N ASP A 58 10.55 -2.36 7.09
CA ASP A 58 9.62 -3.39 7.58
C ASP A 58 8.88 -4.14 6.46
N GLY A 59 9.04 -3.69 5.20
CA GLY A 59 8.43 -4.28 4.02
C GLY A 59 7.01 -3.79 3.71
N SER A 60 6.53 -2.76 4.42
CA SER A 60 5.25 -2.06 4.20
C SER A 60 5.46 -0.55 4.33
N LEU A 61 4.45 0.24 3.97
CA LEU A 61 4.46 1.69 4.19
C LEU A 61 3.46 2.06 5.27
N SER A 62 3.94 2.72 6.30
CA SER A 62 3.07 3.46 7.21
C SER A 62 2.39 4.63 6.47
N GLN A 63 1.34 5.19 7.08
CA GLN A 63 0.66 6.38 6.54
C GLN A 63 1.65 7.53 6.25
N ASP A 64 2.56 7.80 7.19
CA ASP A 64 3.57 8.85 7.04
C ASP A 64 4.53 8.58 5.86
N GLU A 65 4.97 7.33 5.68
CA GLU A 65 5.86 6.93 4.59
C GLU A 65 5.16 6.97 3.23
N TYR A 66 3.90 6.52 3.18
CA TYR A 66 3.08 6.61 1.98
C TYR A 66 2.85 8.06 1.56
N GLU A 67 2.44 8.94 2.48
CA GLU A 67 2.22 10.36 2.20
C GLU A 67 3.51 11.05 1.74
N ALA A 68 4.64 10.73 2.38
CA ALA A 68 5.94 11.25 1.99
C ALA A 68 6.38 10.76 0.60
N ALA A 69 5.98 9.56 0.19
CA ALA A 69 6.24 9.01 -1.14
C ALA A 69 5.29 9.59 -2.19
N ALA A 70 3.99 9.64 -1.90
CA ALA A 70 2.95 10.25 -2.72
C ALA A 70 3.25 11.72 -3.05
N ALA A 71 3.80 12.47 -2.10
CA ALA A 71 4.23 13.86 -2.32
C ALA A 71 5.45 14.00 -3.25
N LYS A 72 6.18 12.91 -3.53
CA LYS A 72 7.36 12.90 -4.42
C LYS A 72 7.08 12.33 -5.82
N MET A 73 5.88 11.80 -6.06
CA MET A 73 5.43 11.32 -7.38
C MET A 73 5.11 12.47 -8.32
#